data_AF-A0A1B6D0F8-F1
#
_entry.id   AF-A0A1B6D0F8-F1
#
_cell.length_a   1.000
_cell.length_b   1.000
_cell.length_c   1.000
_cell.angle_alpha   90.00
_cell.angle_beta   90.00
_cell.angle_gamma   90.00
#
_symmetry.space_group_name_H-M   'P 1'
#
loop_
_entity.id
_entity.type
_entity.pdbx_description
1 polymer ?
#
loop_
_entity_poly.entity_id
_entity_poly.type
_entity_poly.pdbx_seq_one_letter_code
_entity_poly.pdbx_strand_id
1 'polypeptide(L)'
;KTLTVFLTLTLVAESIRDNIVNLYTYNVVELTGDQKKDSEVLDAAVESLQKGRIIGLPTDTSYAFAVGLNNTNAIRELYNITRTPYNHSVSICVGKIDDIGYYGKTHNVPKSLIQQLLPGPVTILLERELTLNRKLNPRSNLVGIRMPGAKTQLFIRKVTLKYGGPLVLIPAAIYGNQSLSVYHFQDLWQKVDIVFNIGKLPKVGIHGSTVVDLSVNGEYKIVREGIPARADAVRSIAERHHLKDPTSKTPFRGTEILFK
;
A
#
# COMPACT_ATOMS: atom_id res chain seq x y z
N LYS A 1 56.73 -1.79 -23.65
CA LYS A 1 55.64 -2.79 -23.40
C LYS A 1 55.13 -2.75 -21.96
N THR A 2 55.95 -2.40 -20.96
CA THR A 2 55.56 -2.35 -19.53
C THR A 2 54.71 -1.13 -19.14
N LEU A 3 54.87 0.02 -19.83
CA LEU A 3 54.15 1.26 -19.50
C LEU A 3 52.66 1.23 -19.93
N THR A 4 52.34 0.52 -21.01
CA THR A 4 50.96 0.39 -21.52
C THR A 4 50.09 -0.45 -20.59
N VAL A 5 50.66 -1.45 -19.90
CA VAL A 5 49.94 -2.33 -18.96
C VAL A 5 49.57 -1.60 -17.67
N PHE A 6 50.40 -0.65 -17.21
CA PHE A 6 50.11 0.16 -16.03
C PHE A 6 48.95 1.14 -16.28
N LEU A 7 48.84 1.75 -17.47
CA LEU A 7 47.73 2.65 -17.78
C LEU A 7 46.38 1.93 -17.88
N THR A 8 46.34 0.71 -18.45
CA THR A 8 45.11 -0.09 -18.52
C THR A 8 44.69 -0.59 -17.14
N LEU A 9 45.62 -0.95 -16.25
CA LEU A 9 45.29 -1.32 -14.88
C LEU A 9 44.75 -0.14 -14.06
N THR A 10 45.27 1.07 -14.24
CA THR A 10 44.74 2.28 -13.56
C THR A 10 43.37 2.70 -14.08
N LEU A 11 43.14 2.67 -15.40
CA LEU A 11 41.81 2.98 -15.99
C LEU A 11 40.75 1.93 -15.66
N VAL A 12 41.13 0.65 -15.62
CA VAL A 12 40.24 -0.42 -15.14
C VAL A 12 39.98 -0.27 -13.64
N ALA A 13 40.98 0.12 -12.84
CA ALA A 13 40.78 0.38 -11.42
C ALA A 13 39.90 1.61 -11.16
N GLU A 14 39.98 2.68 -11.95
CA GLU A 14 39.08 3.84 -11.86
C GLU A 14 37.66 3.53 -12.34
N SER A 15 37.50 2.81 -13.45
CA SER A 15 36.17 2.35 -13.93
C SER A 15 35.52 1.35 -12.97
N ILE A 16 36.32 0.52 -12.30
CA ILE A 16 35.86 -0.38 -11.24
C ILE A 16 35.60 0.42 -9.96
N ARG A 17 36.36 1.49 -9.64
CA ARG A 17 36.06 2.37 -8.51
C ARG A 17 34.74 3.10 -8.71
N ASP A 18 34.47 3.64 -9.89
CA ASP A 18 33.20 4.32 -10.20
C ASP A 18 32.01 3.35 -10.26
N ASN A 19 32.24 2.08 -10.63
CA ASN A 19 31.21 1.02 -10.55
C ASN A 19 31.06 0.41 -9.15
N ILE A 20 32.10 0.36 -8.32
CA ILE A 20 32.06 -0.16 -6.95
C ILE A 20 31.57 0.92 -5.96
N VAL A 21 31.82 2.20 -6.21
CA VAL A 21 31.24 3.32 -5.44
C VAL A 21 29.72 3.39 -5.63
N ASN A 22 29.18 2.87 -6.74
CA ASN A 22 27.74 2.71 -6.94
C ASN A 22 27.11 1.46 -6.29
N LEU A 23 27.91 0.54 -5.75
CA LEU A 23 27.42 -0.68 -5.08
C LEU A 23 27.11 -0.48 -3.58
N TYR A 24 27.25 0.75 -3.06
CA TYR A 24 27.13 1.04 -1.62
C TYR A 24 26.03 2.01 -1.19
N THR A 25 25.20 2.57 -2.08
CA THR A 25 24.48 3.78 -1.68
C THR A 25 23.06 3.57 -1.15
N TYR A 26 22.37 2.47 -1.43
CA TYR A 26 20.98 2.29 -0.96
C TYR A 26 20.62 0.81 -0.69
N ASN A 27 19.91 0.54 0.40
CA ASN A 27 19.42 -0.80 0.77
C ASN A 27 18.24 -1.22 -0.12
N VAL A 28 18.48 -1.42 -1.41
CA VAL A 28 17.50 -2.03 -2.33
C VAL A 28 17.70 -3.55 -2.33
N VAL A 29 16.67 -4.29 -1.94
CA VAL A 29 16.69 -5.74 -1.80
C VAL A 29 15.78 -6.36 -2.84
N GLU A 30 16.34 -7.17 -3.73
CA GLU A 30 15.58 -7.94 -4.72
C GLU A 30 14.87 -9.12 -4.05
N LEU A 31 13.55 -9.19 -4.22
CA LEU A 31 12.71 -10.31 -3.80
C LEU A 31 12.68 -11.36 -4.90
N THR A 32 13.33 -12.51 -4.65
CA THR A 32 13.56 -13.53 -5.67
C THR A 32 12.44 -14.57 -5.77
N GLY A 33 11.49 -14.56 -4.82
CA GLY A 33 10.46 -15.60 -4.72
C GLY A 33 10.99 -16.95 -4.18
N ASP A 34 12.25 -16.97 -3.73
CA ASP A 34 12.86 -18.10 -3.04
C ASP A 34 12.39 -18.06 -1.58
N GLN A 35 11.73 -19.11 -1.12
CA GLN A 35 11.11 -19.12 0.21
C GLN A 35 12.08 -18.94 1.37
N LYS A 36 13.31 -19.47 1.26
CA LYS A 36 14.30 -19.37 2.34
C LYS A 36 14.88 -17.96 2.39
N LYS A 37 15.29 -17.43 1.24
CA LYS A 37 15.82 -16.06 1.12
C LYS A 37 14.76 -15.03 1.51
N ASP A 38 13.51 -15.23 1.09
CA ASP A 38 12.39 -14.37 1.44
C ASP A 38 12.11 -14.34 2.96
N SER A 39 12.48 -15.37 3.72
CA SER A 39 12.31 -15.37 5.18
C SER A 39 13.27 -14.40 5.87
N GLU A 40 14.55 -14.41 5.52
CA GLU A 40 15.56 -13.48 6.06
C GLU A 40 15.22 -12.04 5.69
N VAL A 41 14.79 -11.82 4.44
CA VAL A 41 14.35 -10.51 3.95
C VAL A 41 13.09 -10.02 4.69
N LEU A 42 12.18 -10.94 5.02
CA LEU A 42 11.00 -10.66 5.83
C LEU A 42 11.36 -10.28 7.27
N ASP A 43 12.35 -10.94 7.89
CA ASP A 43 12.87 -10.57 9.22
C ASP A 43 13.46 -9.15 9.22
N ALA A 44 14.29 -8.83 8.22
CA ALA A 44 14.87 -7.50 8.09
C ALA A 44 13.80 -6.40 7.93
N ALA A 45 12.74 -6.66 7.17
CA ALA A 45 11.61 -5.75 7.03
C ALA A 45 10.90 -5.48 8.37
N VAL A 46 10.65 -6.53 9.14
CA VAL A 46 9.97 -6.43 10.43
C VAL A 46 10.86 -5.71 11.45
N GLU A 47 12.15 -6.03 11.50
CA GLU A 47 13.11 -5.37 12.38
C GLU A 47 13.20 -3.86 12.08
N SER A 48 13.25 -3.49 10.80
CA SER A 48 13.24 -2.10 10.35
C SER A 48 12.00 -1.34 10.85
N LEU A 49 10.81 -1.94 10.67
CA LEU A 49 9.55 -1.38 11.15
C LEU A 49 9.48 -1.28 12.67
N GLN A 50 9.99 -2.28 13.40
CA GLN A 50 10.06 -2.27 14.87
C GLN A 50 10.98 -1.16 15.40
N LYS A 51 12.07 -0.87 14.68
CA LYS A 51 12.95 0.29 14.93
C LYS A 51 12.32 1.63 14.53
N GLY A 52 11.09 1.62 14.03
CA GLY A 52 10.39 2.84 13.64
C GLY A 52 10.85 3.45 12.32
N ARG A 53 11.51 2.66 11.47
CA ARG A 53 12.02 3.14 10.19
C ARG A 53 11.00 2.94 9.07
N ILE A 54 11.20 3.68 7.99
CA ILE A 54 10.36 3.62 6.78
C ILE A 54 10.94 2.57 5.83
N ILE A 55 10.07 1.71 5.29
CA ILE A 55 10.45 0.76 4.22
C ILE A 55 9.65 1.03 2.95
N GLY A 56 10.24 0.79 1.77
CA GLY A 56 9.55 0.80 0.48
C GLY A 56 9.27 -0.64 0.02
N LEU A 57 8.06 -0.94 -0.43
CA LEU A 57 7.66 -2.31 -0.78
C LEU A 57 6.61 -2.35 -1.90
N PRO A 58 6.48 -3.49 -2.61
CA PRO A 58 5.44 -3.65 -3.63
C PRO A 58 4.06 -3.93 -3.02
N THR A 59 3.02 -3.43 -3.67
CA THR A 59 1.61 -3.81 -3.41
C THR A 59 0.98 -4.44 -4.65
N ASP A 60 -0.30 -4.78 -4.57
CA ASP A 60 -1.11 -5.26 -5.72
C ASP A 60 -1.46 -4.16 -6.74
N THR A 61 -1.11 -2.91 -6.45
CA THR A 61 -1.35 -1.77 -7.35
C THR A 61 -0.05 -1.07 -7.75
N SER A 62 0.75 -0.68 -6.78
CA SER A 62 1.93 0.17 -6.97
C SER A 62 2.89 -0.03 -5.80
N TYR A 63 4.12 0.46 -5.93
CA TYR A 63 5.02 0.54 -4.78
C TYR A 63 4.52 1.58 -3.77
N ALA A 64 4.71 1.27 -2.50
CA ALA A 64 4.31 2.12 -1.38
C ALA A 64 5.42 2.17 -0.33
N PHE A 65 5.47 3.27 0.41
CA PHE A 65 6.21 3.36 1.65
C PHE A 65 5.33 2.93 2.83
N ALA A 66 5.93 2.25 3.79
CA ALA A 66 5.26 1.68 4.94
C ALA A 66 5.98 2.00 6.25
N VAL A 67 5.18 2.25 7.29
CA VAL A 67 5.63 2.35 8.70
C VAL A 67 4.61 1.67 9.61
N GLY A 68 5.02 1.28 10.81
CA GLY A 68 4.11 0.75 11.83
C GLY A 68 3.11 1.81 12.31
N LEU A 69 1.83 1.46 12.41
CA LEU A 69 0.76 2.37 12.84
C LEU A 69 0.97 2.99 14.23
N ASN A 70 1.60 2.25 15.13
CA ASN A 70 1.83 2.71 16.51
C ASN A 70 3.02 3.68 16.62
N ASN A 71 3.85 3.81 15.57
CA ASN A 71 4.97 4.74 15.58
C ASN A 71 4.58 6.11 15.02
N THR A 72 4.13 6.98 15.91
CA THR A 72 3.74 8.35 15.59
C THR A 72 4.85 9.18 14.91
N ASN A 73 6.11 8.98 15.30
CA ASN A 73 7.22 9.72 14.70
C ASN A 73 7.48 9.27 13.28
N ALA A 74 7.49 7.95 13.04
CA ALA A 74 7.63 7.36 11.71
C ALA A 74 6.49 7.80 10.77
N ILE A 75 5.25 7.89 11.27
CA ILE A 75 4.11 8.40 10.49
C ILE A 75 4.37 9.86 10.06
N ARG A 76 4.81 10.72 10.99
CA ARG A 76 5.11 12.13 10.68
C ARG A 76 6.22 12.23 9.64
N GLU A 77 7.28 11.46 9.80
CA GLU A 77 8.39 11.39 8.85
C GLU A 77 7.92 10.90 7.48
N LEU A 78 7.07 9.88 7.45
CA LEU A 78 6.49 9.34 6.23
C LEU A 78 5.69 10.40 5.44
N TYR A 79 4.85 11.20 6.12
CA TYR A 79 4.17 12.35 5.49
C TYR A 79 5.19 13.36 4.94
N ASN A 80 6.24 13.67 5.69
CA ASN A 80 7.26 14.64 5.29
C ASN A 80 8.06 14.19 4.06
N ILE A 81 8.56 12.95 4.04
CA ILE A 81 9.42 12.45 2.95
C ILE A 81 8.63 12.31 1.64
N THR A 82 7.36 11.93 1.72
CA THR A 82 6.45 11.79 0.57
C THR A 82 5.83 13.11 0.14
N ARG A 83 6.04 14.18 0.94
CA ARG A 83 5.37 15.48 0.78
C ARG A 83 3.84 15.34 0.70
N THR A 84 3.29 14.32 1.36
CA THR A 84 1.85 14.08 1.38
C THR A 84 1.20 15.13 2.26
N PRO A 85 0.25 15.93 1.75
CA PRO A 85 -0.46 16.90 2.56
C PRO A 85 -1.21 16.23 3.72
N TYR A 86 -1.21 16.83 4.92
CA TYR A 86 -1.91 16.25 6.09
C TYR A 86 -3.45 16.18 5.93
N ASN A 87 -4.02 16.85 4.92
CA ASN A 87 -5.44 16.70 4.55
C ASN A 87 -5.68 15.53 3.57
N HIS A 88 -4.65 14.95 2.97
CA HIS A 88 -4.77 13.73 2.19
C HIS A 88 -4.82 12.53 3.12
N SER A 89 -5.94 11.80 3.06
CA SER A 89 -6.08 10.57 3.83
C SER A 89 -5.27 9.45 3.18
N VAL A 90 -4.46 8.78 3.99
CA VAL A 90 -3.67 7.61 3.63
C VAL A 90 -4.34 6.35 4.19
N SER A 91 -3.95 5.18 3.69
CA SER A 91 -4.57 3.91 4.08
C SER A 91 -3.70 3.12 5.05
N ILE A 92 -4.30 2.25 5.86
CA ILE A 92 -3.60 1.19 6.58
C ILE A 92 -3.73 -0.15 5.87
N CYS A 93 -2.69 -0.97 5.94
CA CYS A 93 -2.68 -2.37 5.55
C CYS A 93 -2.92 -3.25 6.76
N VAL A 94 -3.91 -4.15 6.68
CA VAL A 94 -4.18 -5.17 7.70
C VAL A 94 -3.76 -6.56 7.23
N GLY A 95 -3.33 -7.41 8.16
CA GLY A 95 -2.93 -8.79 7.86
C GLY A 95 -4.12 -9.75 7.73
N LYS A 96 -5.19 -9.48 8.47
CA LYS A 96 -6.42 -10.29 8.55
C LYS A 96 -7.65 -9.39 8.45
N ILE A 97 -8.72 -9.90 7.85
CA ILE A 97 -10.02 -9.20 7.75
C ILE A 97 -10.63 -9.00 9.13
N ASP A 98 -10.44 -9.96 10.05
CA ASP A 98 -11.00 -9.88 11.40
C ASP A 98 -10.42 -8.72 12.22
N ASP A 99 -9.24 -8.20 11.85
CA ASP A 99 -8.60 -7.09 12.55
C ASP A 99 -9.20 -5.71 12.17
N ILE A 100 -10.03 -5.64 11.12
CA ILE A 100 -10.55 -4.37 10.58
C ILE A 100 -11.37 -3.61 11.62
N GLY A 101 -12.16 -4.32 12.43
CA GLY A 101 -13.01 -3.74 13.48
C GLY A 101 -12.25 -3.04 14.61
N TYR A 102 -10.94 -3.29 14.76
CA TYR A 102 -10.11 -2.57 15.73
C TYR A 102 -9.74 -1.14 15.26
N TYR A 103 -9.87 -0.87 13.96
CA TYR A 103 -9.38 0.38 13.35
C TYR A 103 -10.50 1.22 12.75
N GLY A 104 -11.54 0.59 12.22
CA GLY A 104 -12.72 1.25 11.69
C GLY A 104 -14.00 0.58 12.16
N LYS A 105 -15.05 1.38 12.34
CA LYS A 105 -16.37 0.93 12.77
C LYS A 105 -17.00 0.07 11.68
N THR A 106 -17.29 -1.19 12.00
CA THR A 106 -17.89 -2.17 11.07
C THR A 106 -19.31 -2.59 11.43
N HIS A 107 -19.90 -2.01 12.49
CA HIS A 107 -21.24 -2.39 12.98
C HIS A 107 -22.34 -2.36 11.89
N ASN A 108 -22.23 -1.43 10.93
CA ASN A 108 -23.19 -1.25 9.84
C ASN A 108 -22.70 -1.83 8.49
N VAL A 109 -21.58 -2.54 8.47
CA VAL A 109 -20.96 -3.04 7.24
C VAL A 109 -20.94 -4.57 7.29
N PRO A 110 -21.71 -5.27 6.44
CA PRO A 110 -21.75 -6.73 6.44
C PRO A 110 -20.34 -7.33 6.29
N LYS A 111 -19.97 -8.28 7.16
CA LYS A 111 -18.66 -8.94 7.07
C LYS A 111 -18.43 -9.61 5.70
N SER A 112 -19.48 -10.18 5.13
CA SER A 112 -19.48 -10.80 3.80
C SER A 112 -19.27 -9.80 2.65
N LEU A 113 -19.60 -8.52 2.83
CA LEU A 113 -19.25 -7.45 1.90
C LEU A 113 -17.73 -7.20 1.93
N ILE A 114 -17.17 -7.02 3.12
CA ILE A 114 -15.73 -6.79 3.32
C ILE A 114 -14.91 -7.94 2.72
N GLN A 115 -15.33 -9.20 2.93
CA GLN A 115 -14.68 -10.40 2.39
C GLN A 115 -14.72 -10.51 0.86
N GLN A 116 -15.66 -9.86 0.19
CA GLN A 116 -15.71 -9.82 -1.28
C GLN A 116 -14.88 -8.67 -1.85
N LEU A 117 -14.72 -7.59 -1.07
CA LEU A 117 -13.91 -6.43 -1.43
C LEU A 117 -12.42 -6.63 -1.16
N LEU A 118 -12.09 -7.37 -0.11
CA LEU A 118 -10.73 -7.65 0.36
C LEU A 118 -10.50 -9.16 0.53
N PRO A 119 -9.29 -9.68 0.24
CA PRO A 119 -8.11 -8.98 -0.27
C PRO A 119 -8.25 -8.52 -1.73
N GLY A 120 -7.56 -7.45 -2.10
CA GLY A 120 -7.53 -6.96 -3.47
C GLY A 120 -7.21 -5.48 -3.61
N PRO A 121 -7.20 -4.96 -4.85
CA PRO A 121 -6.85 -3.57 -5.17
C PRO A 121 -8.03 -2.62 -4.85
N VAL A 122 -8.53 -2.72 -3.62
CA VAL A 122 -9.62 -1.94 -3.04
C VAL A 122 -9.15 -1.35 -1.72
N THR A 123 -9.59 -0.13 -1.45
CA THR A 123 -9.46 0.52 -0.15
C THR A 123 -10.86 0.85 0.33
N ILE A 124 -11.27 0.29 1.46
CA ILE A 124 -12.55 0.60 2.10
C ILE A 124 -12.33 1.80 3.03
N LEU A 125 -13.18 2.83 2.95
CA LEU A 125 -13.23 3.89 3.95
C LEU A 125 -14.31 3.55 4.96
N LEU A 126 -13.92 3.59 6.23
CA LEU A 126 -14.82 3.41 7.37
C LEU A 126 -14.68 4.61 8.30
N GLU A 127 -15.71 4.87 9.10
CA GLU A 127 -15.55 5.76 10.25
C GLU A 127 -14.48 5.16 11.18
N ARG A 128 -13.51 5.97 11.60
CA ARG A 128 -12.38 5.48 12.40
C ARG A 128 -12.79 5.15 13.83
N GLU A 129 -12.10 4.18 14.43
CA GLU A 129 -12.17 3.94 15.88
C GLU A 129 -11.47 5.06 16.67
N LEU A 130 -11.98 5.35 17.87
CA LEU A 130 -11.43 6.42 18.73
C LEU A 130 -10.01 6.11 19.24
N THR A 131 -9.69 4.82 19.35
CA THR A 131 -8.38 4.31 19.77
C THR A 131 -7.32 4.42 18.67
N LEU A 132 -7.72 4.65 17.41
CA LEU A 132 -6.80 4.76 16.28
C LEU A 132 -5.91 5.99 16.40
N ASN A 133 -4.60 5.83 16.18
CA ASN A 133 -3.60 6.90 16.25
C ASN A 133 -4.06 8.19 15.54
N ARG A 134 -4.31 9.26 16.29
CA ARG A 134 -4.83 10.55 15.76
C ARG A 134 -3.88 11.27 14.82
N LYS A 135 -2.61 10.87 14.75
CA LYS A 135 -1.64 11.41 13.79
C LYS A 135 -1.76 10.76 12.40
N LEU A 136 -2.40 9.60 12.30
CA LEU A 136 -2.89 9.06 11.03
C LEU A 136 -4.13 9.86 10.61
N ASN A 137 -4.09 10.47 9.42
CA ASN A 137 -5.20 11.25 8.85
C ASN A 137 -5.79 12.28 9.84
N PRO A 138 -4.99 13.26 10.31
CA PRO A 138 -5.38 14.13 11.43
C PRO A 138 -6.58 15.04 11.15
N ARG A 139 -7.00 15.17 9.89
CA ARG A 139 -8.14 16.00 9.44
C ARG A 139 -9.32 15.17 8.92
N SER A 140 -9.32 13.86 9.18
CA SER A 140 -10.36 12.95 8.69
C SER A 140 -10.93 12.10 9.83
N ASN A 141 -12.26 11.99 9.85
CA ASN A 141 -12.98 11.02 10.67
C ASN A 141 -13.03 9.64 10.01
N LEU A 142 -12.51 9.51 8.79
CA LEU A 142 -12.45 8.25 8.06
C LEU A 142 -11.04 7.65 8.10
N VAL A 143 -10.99 6.33 8.11
CA VAL A 143 -9.76 5.54 7.90
C VAL A 143 -9.91 4.74 6.61
N GLY A 144 -8.91 4.83 5.74
CA GLY A 144 -8.80 3.93 4.60
C GLY A 144 -8.14 2.64 5.04
N ILE A 145 -8.77 1.50 4.79
CA ILE A 145 -8.26 0.18 5.14
C ILE A 145 -8.12 -0.63 3.86
N ARG A 146 -6.97 -1.27 3.69
CA ARG A 146 -6.71 -2.18 2.57
C ARG A 146 -6.07 -3.47 3.05
N MET A 147 -6.24 -4.49 2.24
CA MET A 147 -5.59 -5.78 2.38
C MET A 147 -5.18 -6.21 0.97
N PRO A 148 -3.98 -5.81 0.50
CA PRO A 148 -3.52 -6.10 -0.87
C PRO A 148 -3.65 -7.58 -1.25
N GLY A 149 -4.12 -7.88 -2.47
CA GLY A 149 -4.26 -9.24 -2.96
C GLY A 149 -4.36 -9.41 -4.49
N ALA A 150 -3.56 -10.34 -5.04
CA ALA A 150 -3.89 -11.30 -6.10
C ALA A 150 -2.68 -12.23 -6.30
N LYS A 151 -2.95 -13.53 -6.57
CA LYS A 151 -2.01 -14.63 -6.89
C LYS A 151 -0.70 -14.63 -6.07
N THR A 152 -0.74 -15.41 -4.99
CA THR A 152 0.38 -15.73 -4.08
C THR A 152 1.04 -14.56 -3.37
N GLN A 153 0.85 -14.51 -2.05
CA GLN A 153 1.93 -14.15 -1.13
C GLN A 153 2.62 -12.78 -1.35
N LEU A 154 1.87 -11.69 -1.56
CA LEU A 154 2.47 -10.36 -1.56
C LEU A 154 3.29 -10.17 -0.27
N PHE A 155 4.56 -9.83 -0.45
CA PHE A 155 5.53 -9.60 0.61
C PHE A 155 4.96 -8.70 1.71
N ILE A 156 4.23 -7.64 1.34
CA ILE A 156 3.56 -6.75 2.30
C ILE A 156 2.62 -7.48 3.28
N ARG A 157 1.86 -8.48 2.81
CA ARG A 157 0.93 -9.20 3.69
C ARG A 157 1.70 -10.07 4.68
N LYS A 158 2.80 -10.69 4.25
CA LYS A 158 3.73 -11.43 5.14
C LYS A 158 4.34 -10.49 6.18
N VAL A 159 4.85 -9.32 5.75
CA VAL A 159 5.41 -8.30 6.64
C VAL A 159 4.38 -7.83 7.65
N THR A 160 3.16 -7.50 7.21
CA THR A 160 2.07 -7.03 8.09
C THR A 160 1.71 -8.09 9.14
N LEU A 161 1.58 -9.36 8.72
CA LEU A 161 1.28 -10.47 9.63
C LEU A 161 2.40 -10.69 10.65
N LYS A 162 3.67 -10.68 10.23
CA LYS A 162 4.83 -10.92 11.10
C LYS A 162 5.15 -9.73 12.00
N TYR A 163 4.92 -8.50 11.54
CA TYR A 163 5.02 -7.29 12.36
C TYR A 163 4.01 -7.29 13.52
N GLY A 164 2.87 -7.99 13.38
CA GLY A 164 1.87 -8.15 14.44
C GLY A 164 0.91 -6.96 14.56
N GLY A 165 0.85 -6.09 13.56
CA GLY A 165 -0.02 -4.93 13.54
C GLY A 165 -0.13 -4.30 12.15
N PRO A 166 -1.01 -3.32 11.97
CA PRO A 166 -1.23 -2.69 10.68
C PRO A 166 -0.08 -1.75 10.32
N LEU A 167 0.14 -1.62 9.01
CA LEU A 167 1.13 -0.70 8.45
C LEU A 167 0.42 0.48 7.81
N VAL A 168 0.87 1.70 8.08
CA VAL A 168 0.44 2.88 7.33
C VAL A 168 1.08 2.84 5.96
N LEU A 169 0.30 3.06 4.90
CA LEU A 169 0.74 3.03 3.51
C LEU A 169 0.50 4.37 2.83
N ILE A 170 1.57 4.91 2.27
CA ILE A 170 1.51 6.02 1.31
C ILE A 170 2.13 5.53 0.00
N PRO A 171 1.46 5.69 -1.16
CA PRO A 171 2.09 5.41 -2.45
C PRO A 171 3.47 6.05 -2.55
N ALA A 172 4.46 5.28 -2.97
CA ALA A 172 5.77 5.84 -3.26
C ALA A 172 5.62 6.62 -4.57
N ALA A 173 5.37 7.91 -4.48
CA ALA A 173 5.04 8.74 -5.63
C ALA A 173 5.88 10.02 -5.57
N ILE A 174 6.59 10.31 -6.65
CA ILE A 174 7.16 11.64 -6.88
C ILE A 174 6.25 12.33 -7.90
N TYR A 175 5.88 13.59 -7.62
CA TYR A 175 4.97 14.39 -8.46
C TYR A 175 3.55 13.83 -8.63
N GLY A 176 3.09 12.97 -7.72
CA GLY A 176 1.70 12.49 -7.67
C GLY A 176 1.37 11.26 -8.52
N ASN A 177 2.33 10.72 -9.28
CA ASN A 177 2.14 9.51 -10.08
C ASN A 177 2.43 8.23 -9.29
N GLN A 178 1.61 7.19 -9.48
CA GLN A 178 1.85 5.87 -8.89
C GLN A 178 3.18 5.28 -9.39
N SER A 179 4.00 4.73 -8.50
CA SER A 179 5.23 4.05 -8.89
C SER A 179 4.99 2.58 -9.22
N LEU A 180 5.32 2.21 -10.45
CA LEU A 180 5.29 0.81 -10.91
C LEU A 180 6.67 0.15 -10.88
N SER A 181 7.69 0.89 -10.48
CA SER A 181 9.07 0.43 -10.39
C SER A 181 9.77 1.19 -9.26
N VAL A 182 10.73 0.55 -8.60
CA VAL A 182 11.53 1.18 -7.55
C VAL A 182 12.29 2.40 -8.04
N TYR A 183 12.68 2.40 -9.32
CA TYR A 183 13.41 3.51 -9.94
C TYR A 183 12.57 4.79 -10.13
N HIS A 184 11.23 4.69 -10.09
CA HIS A 184 10.37 5.89 -10.15
C HIS A 184 10.49 6.77 -8.89
N PHE A 185 11.03 6.23 -7.79
CA PHE A 185 11.23 6.93 -6.53
C PHE A 185 12.65 6.81 -5.98
N GLN A 186 13.64 6.60 -6.86
CA GLN A 186 15.05 6.43 -6.47
C GLN A 186 15.61 7.59 -5.62
N ASP A 187 15.15 8.82 -5.87
CA ASP A 187 15.59 10.01 -5.12
C ASP A 187 15.22 9.96 -3.62
N LEU A 188 14.27 9.09 -3.27
CA LEU A 188 13.81 8.88 -1.89
C LEU A 188 14.47 7.69 -1.21
N TRP A 189 15.29 6.89 -1.89
CA TRP A 189 15.94 5.71 -1.30
C TRP A 189 16.82 6.06 -0.11
N GLN A 190 17.50 7.21 -0.15
CA GLN A 190 18.32 7.72 0.96
C GLN A 190 17.53 8.10 2.22
N LYS A 191 16.20 8.24 2.10
CA LYS A 191 15.29 8.67 3.18
C LYS A 191 14.51 7.51 3.79
N VAL A 192 14.78 6.28 3.34
CA VAL A 192 14.11 5.07 3.82
C VAL A 192 15.17 4.02 4.12
N ASP A 193 14.85 3.09 5.00
CA ASP A 193 15.83 2.13 5.52
C ASP A 193 16.05 0.98 4.55
N ILE A 194 14.99 0.45 3.93
CA ILE A 194 15.06 -0.68 2.99
C ILE A 194 13.99 -0.50 1.90
N VAL A 195 14.34 -0.77 0.65
CA VAL A 195 13.41 -0.83 -0.50
C VAL A 195 13.40 -2.24 -1.05
N PHE A 196 12.25 -2.89 -1.03
CA PHE A 196 12.07 -4.24 -1.58
C PHE A 196 11.61 -4.14 -3.04
N ASN A 197 12.35 -4.78 -3.95
CA ASN A 197 12.11 -4.72 -5.39
C ASN A 197 11.65 -6.08 -5.93
N ILE A 198 10.58 -6.08 -6.74
CA ILE A 198 10.11 -7.24 -7.53
C ILE A 198 10.13 -6.94 -9.03
N GLY A 199 10.86 -5.90 -9.43
CA GLY A 199 10.85 -5.36 -10.78
C GLY A 199 9.59 -4.54 -11.08
N LYS A 200 9.16 -4.56 -12.34
CA LYS A 200 8.09 -3.70 -12.84
C LYS A 200 6.70 -4.31 -12.59
N LEU A 201 5.85 -3.56 -11.90
CA LEU A 201 4.45 -3.90 -11.69
C LEU A 201 3.61 -3.72 -12.96
N PRO A 202 2.47 -4.43 -13.10
CA PRO A 202 1.56 -4.28 -14.22
C PRO A 202 1.10 -2.83 -14.42
N LYS A 203 1.02 -2.38 -15.69
CA LYS A 203 0.62 -1.00 -16.04
C LYS A 203 -0.75 -0.60 -15.47
N VAL A 204 -1.69 -1.54 -15.38
CA VAL A 204 -3.02 -1.30 -14.80
C VAL A 204 -2.97 -0.77 -13.37
N GLY A 205 -1.87 -1.05 -12.65
CA GLY A 205 -1.62 -0.53 -11.32
C GLY A 205 -1.44 1.00 -11.23
N ILE A 206 -1.22 1.68 -12.35
CA ILE A 206 -1.07 3.15 -12.41
C ILE A 206 -2.31 3.89 -11.89
N HIS A 207 -3.49 3.25 -11.98
CA HIS A 207 -4.75 3.79 -11.48
C HIS A 207 -4.90 3.66 -9.96
N GLY A 208 -4.03 2.89 -9.30
CA GLY A 208 -4.12 2.61 -7.87
C GLY A 208 -5.34 1.74 -7.50
N SER A 209 -5.64 1.68 -6.20
CA SER A 209 -6.80 0.96 -5.70
C SER A 209 -8.10 1.73 -5.95
N THR A 210 -9.19 1.01 -6.19
CA THR A 210 -10.52 1.60 -6.10
C THR A 210 -10.80 1.94 -4.64
N VAL A 211 -11.20 3.18 -4.36
CA VAL A 211 -11.53 3.63 -3.00
C VAL A 211 -13.04 3.73 -2.88
N VAL A 212 -13.61 2.93 -1.98
CA VAL A 212 -15.05 2.88 -1.71
C VAL A 212 -15.32 3.32 -0.28
N ASP A 213 -16.18 4.31 -0.13
CA ASP A 213 -16.69 4.78 1.15
C ASP A 213 -17.87 3.91 1.56
N LEU A 214 -17.77 3.30 2.74
CA LEU A 214 -18.78 2.47 3.39
C LEU A 214 -19.08 3.00 4.80
N SER A 215 -18.77 4.27 5.08
CA SER A 215 -18.93 4.87 6.40
C SER A 215 -20.39 5.20 6.75
N VAL A 216 -21.26 5.31 5.74
CA VAL A 216 -22.69 5.59 5.90
C VAL A 216 -23.48 4.29 5.80
N ASN A 217 -24.36 4.04 6.78
CA ASN A 217 -25.15 2.81 6.84
C ASN A 217 -26.05 2.67 5.61
N GLY A 218 -25.99 1.50 4.95
CA GLY A 218 -26.81 1.18 3.78
C GLY A 218 -26.41 1.93 2.50
N GLU A 219 -25.28 2.64 2.50
CA GLU A 219 -24.78 3.38 1.35
C GLU A 219 -23.37 2.94 0.94
N TYR A 220 -23.04 3.14 -0.33
CA TYR A 220 -21.66 3.09 -0.81
C TYR A 220 -21.38 4.26 -1.74
N LYS A 221 -20.14 4.73 -1.75
CA LYS A 221 -19.70 5.72 -2.73
C LYS A 221 -18.29 5.42 -3.21
N ILE A 222 -18.10 5.26 -4.52
CA ILE A 222 -16.74 5.20 -5.08
C ILE A 222 -16.19 6.62 -5.10
N VAL A 223 -15.24 6.91 -4.19
CA VAL A 223 -14.59 8.23 -4.09
C VAL A 223 -13.41 8.35 -5.05
N ARG A 224 -12.85 7.22 -5.48
CA ARG A 224 -11.83 7.14 -6.52
C ARG A 224 -11.98 5.83 -7.27
N GLU A 225 -12.11 5.93 -8.58
CA GLU A 225 -11.96 4.78 -9.47
C GLU A 225 -10.48 4.41 -9.59
N GLY A 226 -10.16 3.15 -9.28
CA GLY A 226 -8.83 2.58 -9.48
C GLY A 226 -8.79 1.73 -10.75
N ILE A 227 -8.27 0.50 -10.64
CA ILE A 227 -8.32 -0.49 -11.72
C ILE A 227 -9.79 -0.64 -12.21
N PRO A 228 -10.10 -0.37 -13.50
CA PRO A 228 -11.49 -0.31 -13.99
C PRO A 228 -12.32 -1.56 -13.68
N ALA A 229 -11.79 -2.75 -14.01
CA ALA A 229 -12.46 -4.02 -13.71
C ALA A 229 -12.74 -4.21 -12.20
N ARG A 230 -11.92 -3.63 -11.33
CA ARG A 230 -12.18 -3.68 -9.88
C ARG A 230 -13.23 -2.66 -9.46
N ALA A 231 -13.27 -1.47 -10.06
CA ALA A 231 -14.34 -0.50 -9.82
C ALA A 231 -15.71 -1.09 -10.21
N ASP A 232 -15.81 -1.77 -11.35
CA ASP A 232 -17.03 -2.45 -11.76
C ASP A 232 -17.43 -3.57 -10.80
N ALA A 233 -16.45 -4.40 -10.37
CA ALA A 233 -16.70 -5.42 -9.37
C ALA A 233 -17.20 -4.83 -8.04
N VAL A 234 -16.69 -3.68 -7.60
CA VAL A 234 -17.17 -2.98 -6.39
C VAL A 234 -18.64 -2.62 -6.54
N ARG A 235 -19.07 -2.07 -7.68
CA ARG A 235 -20.48 -1.74 -7.95
C ARG A 235 -21.37 -2.97 -7.88
N SER A 236 -21.01 -4.04 -8.61
CA SER A 236 -21.78 -5.28 -8.63
C SER A 236 -21.81 -5.99 -7.27
N ILE A 237 -20.77 -5.85 -6.45
CA ILE A 237 -20.79 -6.34 -5.06
C ILE A 237 -21.77 -5.49 -4.24
N ALA A 238 -21.69 -4.16 -4.30
CA ALA A 238 -22.53 -3.26 -3.53
C ALA A 238 -24.04 -3.44 -3.84
N GLU A 239 -24.39 -3.61 -5.12
CA GLU A 239 -25.75 -3.91 -5.56
C GLU A 239 -26.31 -5.21 -4.95
N ARG A 240 -25.50 -6.28 -4.91
CA ARG A 240 -25.88 -7.56 -4.28
C ARG A 240 -26.06 -7.47 -2.76
N HIS A 241 -25.47 -6.45 -2.13
CA HIS A 241 -25.67 -6.12 -0.71
C HIS A 241 -26.73 -5.04 -0.51
N HIS A 242 -27.47 -4.66 -1.56
CA HIS A 242 -28.54 -3.66 -1.53
C HIS A 242 -28.10 -2.28 -1.01
N LEU A 243 -26.83 -1.92 -1.23
CA LEU A 243 -26.32 -0.60 -0.85
C LEU A 243 -26.76 0.46 -1.88
N LYS A 244 -27.11 1.65 -1.39
CA LYS A 244 -27.49 2.79 -2.22
C LYS A 244 -26.28 3.62 -2.59
N ASP A 245 -26.17 4.02 -3.86
CA ASP A 245 -25.23 5.07 -4.27
C ASP A 245 -25.94 6.44 -4.18
N PRO A 246 -25.57 7.32 -3.23
CA PRO A 246 -26.23 8.61 -3.04
C PRO A 246 -26.03 9.56 -4.23
N THR A 247 -25.10 9.26 -5.14
CA THR A 247 -24.84 10.06 -6.35
C THR A 247 -25.62 9.57 -7.57
N SER A 248 -26.25 8.39 -7.50
CA SER A 248 -27.03 7.86 -8.61
C SER A 248 -28.36 8.61 -8.72
N LYS A 249 -28.61 9.24 -9.88
CA LYS A 249 -29.87 9.94 -10.19
C LYS A 249 -31.01 8.99 -10.57
N THR A 250 -30.75 7.68 -10.62
CA THR A 250 -31.71 6.66 -11.03
C THR A 250 -32.49 6.15 -9.82
N PRO A 251 -33.84 6.14 -9.84
CA PRO A 251 -34.62 5.55 -8.77
C PRO A 251 -34.24 4.07 -8.62
N PHE A 252 -33.99 3.65 -7.38
CA PHE A 252 -33.75 2.26 -7.03
C PHE A 252 -34.95 1.42 -7.52
N ARG A 253 -34.77 0.60 -8.56
CA ARG A 253 -35.71 -0.48 -8.88
C ARG A 253 -35.48 -1.61 -7.88
N GLY A 254 -35.95 -1.38 -6.65
CA GLY A 254 -36.19 -2.47 -5.72
C GLY A 254 -37.19 -3.40 -6.39
N THR A 255 -36.84 -4.67 -6.53
CA THR A 255 -37.80 -5.73 -6.85
C THR A 255 -38.91 -5.65 -5.81
N GLU A 256 -40.07 -5.14 -6.21
CA GLU A 256 -41.33 -5.42 -5.54
C GLU A 256 -41.51 -6.94 -5.59
N ILE A 257 -41.14 -7.62 -4.52
CA ILE A 257 -41.70 -8.93 -4.22
C ILE A 257 -43.14 -8.65 -3.79
N LEU A 258 -44.02 -8.57 -4.78
CA LEU A 258 -45.46 -8.65 -4.59
C LEU A 258 -45.76 -10.05 -4.07
N PHE A 259 -46.03 -10.16 -2.78
CA PHE A 259 -46.78 -11.29 -2.26
C PHE A 259 -48.21 -11.20 -2.79
N LYS A 260 -48.54 -12.07 -3.75
CA LYS A 260 -49.89 -12.60 -4.00
C LYS A 260 -49.77 -14.06 -4.39
#